data_AF-A0A813HX44-F1
#
_entry.id   AF-A0A813HX44-F1
#
_cell.length_a   1.000
_cell.length_b   1.000
_cell.length_c   1.000
_cell.angle_alpha   90.00
_cell.angle_beta   90.00
_cell.angle_gamma   90.00
#
_symmetry.space_group_name_H-M   'P 1'
#
loop_
_entity.id
_entity.type
_entity.pdbx_description
1 polymer ?
#
loop_
_entity_poly.entity_id
_entity_poly.type
_entity_poly.pdbx_seq_one_letter_code
_entity_poly.pdbx_strand_id
1 'polypeptide(L)'
;MARCPKLSGILLKRRLFYMAAIPRKPDDDVLRESLFEPSSFKLKQFSGKHKRGRPRVCWANEVFKHAVAVAGSQDSLRVSWQDTAAAQAAWQMAVQQHCESF
;
A
#
# COMPACT_ATOMS: atom_id res chain seq x y z
N MET A 1 27.47 17.13 -1.68
CA MET A 1 27.28 16.07 -0.65
C MET A 1 25.91 15.44 -0.89
N ALA A 2 25.86 14.15 -1.24
CA ALA A 2 24.60 13.43 -1.38
C ALA A 2 23.93 13.32 0.00
N ARG A 3 22.68 13.79 0.14
CA ARG A 3 21.92 13.63 1.39
C ARG A 3 21.59 12.14 1.55
N CYS A 4 22.06 11.51 2.62
CA CYS A 4 21.61 10.17 2.96
C CYS A 4 20.09 10.20 3.23
N PRO A 5 19.29 9.38 2.55
CA PRO A 5 17.85 9.32 2.81
C PRO A 5 17.59 8.84 4.24
N LYS A 6 16.61 9.46 4.91
CA LYS A 6 16.22 9.06 6.26
C LYS A 6 15.67 7.64 6.26
N LEU A 7 15.98 6.86 7.30
CA LEU A 7 15.51 5.49 7.43
C LEU A 7 13.97 5.38 7.39
N SER A 8 13.27 6.38 7.95
CA SER A 8 11.81 6.51 7.88
C SER A 8 11.28 6.52 6.44
N GLY A 9 11.87 7.34 5.56
CA GLY A 9 11.51 7.43 4.15
C GLY A 9 11.78 6.12 3.39
N ILE A 10 12.92 5.47 3.65
CA ILE A 10 13.25 4.16 3.05
C ILE A 10 12.24 3.08 3.45
N LEU A 11 11.89 3.02 4.74
CA LEU A 11 10.93 2.04 5.24
C LEU A 11 9.52 2.29 4.71
N LEU A 12 9.09 3.56 4.65
CA LEU A 12 7.81 3.94 4.06
C LEU A 12 7.74 3.55 2.58
N LYS A 13 8.79 3.85 1.81
CA LYS A 13 8.92 3.47 0.40
C LYS A 13 8.73 1.97 0.21
N ARG A 14 9.46 1.15 0.98
CA ARG A 14 9.35 -0.32 0.93
C ARG A 14 7.94 -0.82 1.26
N ARG A 15 7.30 -0.23 2.28
CA ARG A 15 5.93 -0.58 2.68
C ARG A 15 4.91 -0.24 1.58
N LEU A 16 5.05 0.93 0.93
CA LEU A 16 4.17 1.36 -0.16
C LEU A 16 4.31 0.45 -1.39
N PHE A 17 5.52 0.03 -1.76
CA PHE A 17 5.72 -0.93 -2.83
C PHE A 17 5.14 -2.30 -2.50
N TYR A 18 5.38 -2.79 -1.29
CA TYR A 18 4.81 -4.07 -0.85
C TYR A 18 3.27 -4.02 -0.87
N MET A 19 2.68 -2.94 -0.36
CA MET A 19 1.24 -2.74 -0.37
C MET A 19 0.65 -2.70 -1.79
N ALA A 20 1.32 -2.03 -2.73
CA ALA A 20 0.88 -1.95 -4.13
C ALA A 20 0.96 -3.30 -4.89
N ALA A 21 1.83 -4.20 -4.45
CA ALA A 21 1.99 -5.52 -5.07
C ALA A 21 0.89 -6.49 -4.64
N ILE A 22 0.36 -6.36 -3.42
CA ILE A 22 -0.61 -7.32 -2.87
C ILE A 22 -1.91 -7.36 -3.68
N PRO A 23 -2.51 -6.23 -4.08
CA PRO A 23 -3.71 -6.21 -4.90
C PRO A 23 -3.58 -6.77 -6.32
N ARG A 24 -2.37 -7.10 -6.78
CA ARG A 24 -2.18 -7.72 -8.10
C ARG A 24 -2.22 -9.24 -8.03
N LYS A 25 -2.15 -9.79 -6.82
CA LYS A 25 -2.25 -11.23 -6.57
C LYS A 25 -3.70 -11.70 -6.83
N PRO A 26 -3.89 -12.98 -7.15
CA PRO A 26 -5.23 -13.54 -7.31
C PRO A 26 -5.97 -13.57 -5.98
N ASP A 27 -7.31 -13.57 -6.01
CA ASP A 27 -8.17 -13.44 -4.82
C ASP A 27 -7.98 -14.57 -3.78
N ASP A 28 -7.46 -15.72 -4.20
CA ASP A 28 -7.12 -16.89 -3.37
C ASP A 28 -5.73 -16.79 -2.70
N ASP A 29 -4.94 -15.77 -3.03
CA ASP A 29 -3.67 -15.52 -2.35
C ASP A 29 -3.92 -15.07 -0.90
N VAL A 30 -3.35 -15.81 0.04
CA VAL A 30 -3.52 -15.59 1.49
C VAL A 30 -3.22 -14.16 1.91
N LEU A 31 -2.23 -13.50 1.30
CA LEU A 31 -1.89 -12.11 1.63
C LEU A 31 -2.97 -11.15 1.15
N ARG A 32 -3.48 -11.36 -0.06
CA ARG A 32 -4.57 -10.54 -0.60
C ARG A 32 -5.86 -10.73 0.21
N GLU A 33 -6.25 -11.98 0.45
CA GLU A 33 -7.45 -12.31 1.24
C GLU A 33 -7.40 -11.75 2.67
N SER A 34 -6.18 -11.62 3.22
CA SER A 34 -5.96 -11.07 4.55
C SER A 34 -6.06 -9.54 4.64
N LEU A 35 -5.98 -8.82 3.51
CA LEU A 35 -5.92 -7.35 3.51
C LEU A 35 -7.05 -6.69 2.73
N PHE A 36 -7.47 -7.28 1.61
CA PHE A 36 -8.42 -6.67 0.68
C PHE A 36 -9.71 -7.47 0.58
N GLU A 37 -10.78 -6.78 0.21
CA GLU A 37 -12.01 -7.44 -0.23
C GLU A 37 -11.76 -8.17 -1.57
N PRO A 38 -12.42 -9.31 -1.82
CA PRO A 38 -12.32 -10.02 -3.10
C PRO A 38 -12.61 -9.09 -4.27
N SER A 39 -11.84 -9.23 -5.36
CA SER A 39 -12.01 -8.45 -6.60
C SER A 39 -12.03 -6.93 -6.39
N SER A 40 -11.43 -6.43 -5.30
CA SER A 40 -11.48 -5.03 -4.90
C SER A 40 -10.12 -4.55 -4.38
N PHE A 41 -9.92 -3.23 -4.42
CA PHE A 41 -8.77 -2.54 -3.82
C PHE A 41 -9.13 -1.90 -2.46
N LYS A 42 -10.32 -2.21 -1.93
CA LYS A 42 -10.76 -1.76 -0.61
C LYS A 42 -10.17 -2.65 0.46
N LEU A 43 -9.68 -2.05 1.53
CA LEU A 43 -9.26 -2.78 2.71
C LEU A 43 -10.45 -3.52 3.32
N LYS A 44 -10.22 -4.78 3.68
CA LYS A 44 -11.19 -5.63 4.35
C LYS A 44 -11.51 -5.05 5.73
N GLN A 45 -12.79 -4.76 5.99
CA GLN A 45 -13.24 -4.39 7.33
C GLN A 45 -13.39 -5.64 8.19
N PHE A 46 -12.61 -5.74 9.25
CA PHE A 46 -12.72 -6.83 10.21
C PHE A 46 -13.74 -6.47 11.29
N SER A 47 -14.99 -6.89 11.10
CA SER A 47 -16.04 -6.83 12.12
C SER A 47 -15.96 -8.07 13.01
N GLY A 48 -15.38 -7.93 14.20
CA GLY A 48 -15.35 -9.04 15.17
C GLY A 48 -14.46 -8.80 16.38
N LYS A 49 -14.67 -9.60 17.45
CA LYS A 49 -13.76 -9.59 18.61
C LYS A 49 -12.38 -10.02 18.15
N HIS A 50 -11.43 -9.08 18.22
CA HIS A 50 -10.05 -9.33 17.87
C HIS A 50 -9.47 -10.45 18.75
N LYS A 51 -9.18 -11.61 18.16
CA LYS A 51 -8.51 -12.71 18.87
C LYS A 51 -7.12 -12.24 19.30
N ARG A 52 -6.75 -12.46 20.57
CA ARG A 52 -5.39 -12.17 21.08
C ARG A 52 -4.35 -12.83 20.17
N GLY A 53 -3.29 -12.10 19.84
CA GLY A 53 -2.19 -12.57 18.99
C GLY A 53 -2.32 -12.28 17.50
N ARG A 54 -3.48 -11.86 16.98
CA ARG A 54 -3.55 -11.35 15.60
C ARG A 54 -2.84 -10.00 15.49
N PRO A 55 -2.08 -9.74 14.41
CA PRO A 55 -1.57 -8.40 14.14
C PRO A 55 -2.74 -7.43 14.05
N ARG A 56 -2.67 -6.32 14.79
CA ARG A 56 -3.65 -5.25 14.62
C ARG A 56 -3.53 -4.76 13.18
N VAL A 57 -4.65 -4.62 12.49
CA VAL A 57 -4.76 -4.09 11.12
C VAL A 57 -4.23 -2.65 11.00
N CYS A 58 -3.75 -2.07 12.10
CA CYS A 58 -3.02 -0.81 12.18
C CYS A 58 -1.97 -0.66 11.08
N TRP A 59 -1.16 -1.68 10.77
CA TRP A 59 -0.16 -1.54 9.70
C TRP A 59 -0.79 -1.26 8.34
N ALA A 60 -1.76 -2.09 7.93
CA ALA A 60 -2.40 -1.96 6.62
C ALA A 60 -3.18 -0.65 6.51
N ASN A 61 -3.89 -0.26 7.57
CA ASN A 61 -4.63 1.00 7.63
C ASN A 61 -3.68 2.21 7.49
N GLU A 62 -2.57 2.24 8.22
CA GLU A 62 -1.62 3.36 8.14
C GLU A 62 -0.92 3.42 6.78
N VAL A 63 -0.44 2.28 6.27
CA VAL A 63 0.20 2.25 4.94
C VAL A 63 -0.79 2.59 3.83
N PHE A 64 -2.06 2.19 3.95
CA PHE A 64 -3.10 2.54 2.98
C PHE A 64 -3.42 4.04 3.00
N LYS A 65 -3.42 4.71 4.16
CA LYS A 65 -3.55 6.18 4.23
C LYS A 65 -2.43 6.87 3.46
N HIS A 66 -1.19 6.42 3.63
CA HIS A 66 -0.07 6.93 2.83
C HIS A 66 -0.25 6.64 1.35
N ALA A 67 -0.74 5.45 1.00
CA ALA A 67 -0.99 5.11 -0.39
C ALA A 67 -2.05 6.03 -1.03
N VAL A 68 -3.16 6.28 -0.33
CA VAL A 68 -4.19 7.24 -0.75
C VAL A 68 -3.61 8.64 -0.90
N ALA A 69 -2.77 9.08 0.05
CA ALA A 69 -2.11 10.38 -0.03
C ALA A 69 -1.18 10.49 -1.25
N VAL A 70 -0.42 9.44 -1.58
CA VAL A 70 0.43 9.37 -2.77
C VAL A 70 -0.39 9.42 -4.06
N ALA A 71 -1.51 8.69 -4.11
CA ALA A 71 -2.39 8.65 -5.27
C ALA A 71 -3.32 9.87 -5.40
N GLY A 72 -3.41 10.70 -4.35
CA GLY A 72 -4.33 11.84 -4.25
C GLY A 72 -5.77 11.45 -3.89
N SER A 73 -6.22 10.24 -4.22
CA SER A 73 -7.53 9.72 -3.83
C SER A 73 -7.56 8.19 -3.81
N GLN A 74 -8.60 7.61 -3.20
CA GLN A 74 -8.82 6.17 -3.22
C GLN A 74 -9.20 5.64 -4.61
N ASP A 75 -9.88 6.44 -5.44
CA ASP A 75 -10.21 6.04 -6.81
C ASP A 75 -8.97 6.03 -7.71
N SER A 76 -8.07 7.00 -7.51
CA SER A 76 -6.77 7.07 -8.19
C SER A 76 -5.89 5.86 -7.90
N LEU A 77 -5.99 5.25 -6.70
CA LEU A 77 -5.23 4.04 -6.37
C LEU A 77 -5.51 2.89 -7.32
N ARG A 78 -6.76 2.75 -7.77
CA ARG A 78 -7.13 1.68 -8.72
C ARG A 78 -6.40 1.83 -10.04
N VAL A 79 -6.15 3.06 -10.47
CA VAL A 79 -5.39 3.35 -11.69
C VAL A 79 -3.90 3.11 -11.47
N SER A 80 -3.36 3.55 -10.33
CA SER A 80 -1.92 3.40 -10.01
C SER A 80 -1.50 1.95 -9.73
N TRP A 81 -2.40 1.11 -9.23
CA TRP A 81 -2.09 -0.28 -8.86
C TRP A 81 -2.39 -1.30 -9.95
N GLN A 82 -2.84 -0.85 -11.13
CA GLN A 82 -2.98 -1.72 -12.29
C GLN A 82 -1.67 -2.45 -12.61
N ASP A 83 -1.78 -3.65 -13.16
CA ASP A 83 -0.63 -4.43 -13.57
C ASP A 83 -0.14 -4.03 -14.98
N THR A 84 0.12 -2.73 -15.15
CA THR A 84 0.70 -2.19 -16.38
C THR A 84 2.03 -1.52 -16.07
N ALA A 85 3.00 -1.63 -16.97
CA ALA A 85 4.31 -1.01 -16.80
C ALA A 85 4.21 0.51 -16.60
N ALA A 86 3.27 1.17 -17.29
CA ALA A 86 3.01 2.59 -17.14
C ALA A 86 2.49 2.96 -15.74
N ALA A 87 1.52 2.20 -15.20
CA ALA A 87 1.01 2.43 -13.85
C ALA A 87 2.09 2.18 -12.78
N GLN A 88 2.91 1.13 -12.98
CA GLN A 88 4.03 0.83 -12.09
C GLN A 88 5.08 1.95 -12.06
N ALA A 89 5.46 2.47 -13.23
CA ALA A 89 6.40 3.59 -13.34
C ALA A 89 5.84 4.87 -12.71
N ALA A 90 4.57 5.19 -12.99
CA ALA A 90 3.90 6.35 -12.39
C ALA A 90 3.82 6.24 -10.86
N TRP A 91 3.47 5.06 -10.33
CA TRP A 91 3.46 4.79 -8.89
C TRP A 91 4.85 4.95 -8.28
N GLN A 92 5.89 4.41 -8.92
CA GLN A 92 7.26 4.52 -8.44
C GLN A 92 7.72 5.98 -8.32
N MET A 93 7.40 6.82 -9.30
CA MET A 93 7.72 8.25 -9.25
C MET A 93 6.95 8.96 -8.12
N ALA A 94 5.65 8.70 -7.99
CA ALA A 94 4.82 9.32 -6.96
C ALA A 94 5.28 8.94 -5.53
N VAL A 95 5.61 7.66 -5.32
CA VAL A 95 6.15 7.18 -4.03
C VAL A 95 7.51 7.82 -3.73
N GLN A 96 8.39 7.94 -4.74
CA GLN A 96 9.69 8.56 -4.55
C GLN A 96 9.54 10.01 -4.08
N GLN A 97 8.70 10.80 -4.74
CA GLN A 97 8.42 12.19 -4.38
C GLN A 97 7.81 12.31 -2.97
N HIS A 98 6.85 11.44 -2.62
CA HIS A 98 6.23 11.45 -1.30
C HIS A 98 7.23 11.10 -0.18
N CYS A 99 8.09 10.10 -0.41
CA CYS A 99 9.06 9.65 0.59
C CYS A 99 10.23 10.62 0.80
N GLU A 100 10.54 11.49 -0.17
CA GLU A 100 11.54 12.55 -0.02
C GLU A 100 11.09 13.66 0.95
N SER A 101 9.79 13.77 1.21
CA SER A 101 9.21 14.72 2.16
C SER A 101 9.24 14.27 3.63
N PHE A 102 9.64 13.02 3.91
CA PHE A 102 9.71 12.41 5.26
C PHE A 102 11.11 12.48 5.87
#